data_AF-A0A0C9ZXW2-F1
#
_entry.id   AF-A0A0C9ZXW2-F1
#
_cell.length_a   1.000
_cell.length_b   1.000
_cell.length_c   1.000
_cell.angle_alpha   90.00
_cell.angle_beta   90.00
_cell.angle_gamma   90.00
#
_symmetry.space_group_name_H-M   'P 1'
#
loop_
_entity.id
_entity.type
_entity.pdbx_description
1 polymer ?
#
loop_
_entity_poly.entity_id
_entity_poly.type
_entity_poly.pdbx_seq_one_letter_code
_entity_poly.pdbx_strand_id
1 'polypeptide(L)'
;MRSQSCWLLGGHSGQLGVSLPRVVRISHVVVDHIVDDTLTAPRQMILWGLVDGKDNFSLLRSLRAKLAGNTPDLSEKRTFPAISGGFPFIPLSYFEYSIHAPNLTQTFPVFPFVSDSGMDFGIVVLEILGNWGGMSTCLYRFRVYG
;
A
#
# COMPACT_ATOMS: atom_id res chain seq x y z
N MET A 1 8.26 11.36 -22.62
CA MET A 1 7.13 12.21 -22.17
C MET A 1 6.52 11.55 -20.94
N ARG A 2 6.50 12.21 -19.78
CA ARG A 2 5.70 11.73 -18.64
C ARG A 2 4.23 11.86 -19.05
N SER A 3 3.44 10.79 -18.92
CA SER A 3 2.00 10.91 -19.12
C SER A 3 1.47 11.91 -18.10
N GLN A 4 0.81 12.97 -18.57
CA GLN A 4 0.08 13.89 -17.69
C GLN A 4 -1.29 13.31 -17.28
N SER A 5 -1.63 12.10 -17.73
CA SER A 5 -2.86 11.43 -17.32
C SER A 5 -2.66 10.73 -15.98
N CYS A 6 -3.52 11.02 -15.00
CA CYS A 6 -3.66 10.23 -13.79
C CYS A 6 -4.94 9.39 -13.81
N TRP A 7 -5.02 8.41 -12.91
CA TRP A 7 -6.30 7.84 -12.53
C TRP A 7 -7.00 8.79 -11.55
N LEU A 8 -8.08 9.43 -12.01
CA LEU A 8 -8.88 10.34 -11.20
C LEU A 8 -9.93 9.56 -10.41
N LEU A 9 -9.88 9.71 -9.10
CA LEU A 9 -10.84 9.19 -8.14
C LEU A 9 -11.73 10.34 -7.66
N GLY A 10 -13.04 10.16 -7.74
CA GLY A 10 -13.99 11.08 -7.12
C GLY A 10 -13.93 10.97 -5.59
N GLY A 11 -13.70 12.09 -4.91
CA GLY A 11 -13.52 12.14 -3.45
C GLY A 11 -12.07 11.95 -3.00
N HIS A 12 -11.89 11.73 -1.69
CA HIS A 12 -10.58 11.77 -1.04
C HIS A 12 -9.97 10.38 -0.77
N SER A 13 -10.77 9.32 -0.83
CA SER A 13 -10.36 7.97 -0.44
C SER A 13 -10.91 6.92 -1.42
N GLY A 14 -10.17 5.83 -1.59
CA GLY A 14 -10.51 4.77 -2.54
C GLY A 14 -9.45 3.68 -2.60
N GLN A 15 -9.65 2.71 -3.49
CA GLN A 15 -8.80 1.52 -3.57
C GLN A 15 -8.47 1.14 -5.00
N LEU A 16 -7.24 0.69 -5.20
CA LEU A 16 -6.73 0.15 -6.44
C LEU A 16 -6.20 -1.27 -6.20
N GLY A 17 -6.92 -2.26 -6.71
CA GLY A 17 -6.44 -3.64 -6.77
C GLY A 17 -5.50 -3.83 -7.96
N VAL A 18 -4.36 -4.49 -7.75
CA VAL A 18 -3.35 -4.73 -8.76
C VAL A 18 -2.96 -6.20 -8.75
N SER A 19 -3.15 -6.89 -9.88
CA SER A 19 -2.54 -8.18 -10.13
C SER A 19 -1.13 -7.96 -10.69
N LEU A 20 -0.14 -8.46 -9.97
CA LEU A 20 1.27 -8.35 -10.35
C LEU A 20 1.57 -9.36 -11.47
N PRO A 21 2.49 -9.03 -12.39
CA PRO A 21 2.84 -9.92 -13.49
C PRO A 21 3.53 -11.21 -13.02
N ARG A 22 4.05 -11.22 -11.79
CA ARG A 22 4.69 -12.35 -11.12
C ARG A 22 4.43 -12.25 -9.62
N VAL A 23 4.43 -13.40 -8.94
CA VAL A 23 4.48 -13.46 -7.47
C VAL A 23 5.88 -13.03 -7.02
N VAL A 24 5.97 -12.04 -6.13
CA VAL A 24 7.25 -11.45 -5.70
C VAL A 24 7.27 -11.14 -4.20
N ARG A 25 8.46 -11.11 -3.61
CA ARG A 25 8.68 -10.66 -2.23
C ARG A 25 8.82 -9.14 -2.22
N ILE A 26 7.73 -8.45 -1.91
CA ILE A 26 7.68 -6.99 -2.02
C ILE A 26 8.65 -6.36 -1.00
N SER A 27 9.56 -5.53 -1.49
CA SER A 27 10.54 -4.79 -0.69
C SER A 27 10.13 -3.35 -0.43
N HIS A 28 9.56 -2.69 -1.44
CA HIS A 28 9.13 -1.30 -1.34
C HIS A 28 8.12 -0.94 -2.43
N VAL A 29 7.46 0.19 -2.22
CA VAL A 29 6.60 0.83 -3.22
C VAL A 29 7.12 2.21 -3.57
N VAL A 30 6.77 2.66 -4.77
CA VAL A 30 7.13 3.99 -5.26
C VAL A 30 5.88 4.69 -5.79
N VAL A 31 5.66 5.91 -5.33
CA VAL A 31 4.58 6.79 -5.77
C VAL A 31 5.19 8.00 -6.46
N ASP A 32 4.66 8.33 -7.64
CA ASP A 32 5.00 9.56 -8.37
C ASP A 32 3.84 10.53 -8.38
N HIS A 33 4.17 11.81 -8.38
CA HIS A 33 3.26 12.90 -8.64
C HIS A 33 3.88 13.99 -9.54
N ILE A 34 3.13 15.05 -9.82
CA ILE A 34 3.57 16.21 -10.61
C ILE A 34 3.58 17.49 -9.76
N VAL A 35 4.25 18.54 -10.25
CA VAL A 35 4.37 19.83 -9.53
C VAL A 35 3.06 20.62 -9.57
N ASP A 36 2.36 20.57 -10.71
CA ASP A 36 1.21 21.44 -11.00
C ASP A 36 -0.10 20.99 -10.33
N ASP A 37 -0.07 19.84 -9.66
CA ASP A 37 -1.21 19.21 -9.03
C ASP A 37 -0.76 18.72 -7.65
N THR A 38 -1.08 19.46 -6.60
CA THR A 38 -0.64 19.10 -5.23
C THR A 38 -1.82 18.77 -4.33
N LEU A 39 -2.93 19.49 -4.47
CA LEU A 39 -4.12 19.29 -3.62
C LEU A 39 -4.78 17.93 -3.85
N THR A 40 -4.74 17.40 -5.08
CA THR A 40 -5.31 16.10 -5.41
C THR A 40 -4.33 14.94 -5.21
N ALA A 41 -3.08 15.23 -4.80
CA ALA A 41 -2.10 14.21 -4.50
C ALA A 41 -2.62 13.27 -3.40
N PRO A 42 -2.44 11.94 -3.54
CA PRO A 42 -2.75 11.04 -2.45
C PRO A 42 -1.87 11.38 -1.25
N ARG A 43 -2.41 11.21 -0.03
CA ARG A 43 -1.70 11.53 1.21
C ARG A 43 -1.39 10.26 1.98
N GLN A 44 -2.25 9.86 2.92
CA GLN A 44 -2.06 8.64 3.69
C GLN A 44 -2.54 7.43 2.88
N MET A 45 -1.70 6.39 2.82
CA MET A 45 -1.95 5.18 2.05
C MET A 45 -1.56 3.93 2.84
N ILE A 46 -2.26 2.84 2.55
CA ILE A 46 -1.93 1.50 3.02
C ILE A 46 -1.71 0.61 1.81
N LEU A 47 -0.61 -0.14 1.81
CA LEU A 47 -0.43 -1.25 0.90
C LEU A 47 -0.86 -2.55 1.58
N TRP A 48 -1.77 -3.28 0.96
CA TRP A 48 -2.20 -4.60 1.39
C TRP A 48 -1.67 -5.67 0.43
N GLY A 49 -1.26 -6.81 0.98
CA GLY A 49 -0.95 -8.02 0.22
C GLY A 49 -2.03 -9.06 0.45
N LEU A 50 -2.60 -9.60 -0.64
CA LEU A 50 -3.52 -10.73 -0.54
C LEU A 50 -2.75 -11.97 -0.14
N VAL A 51 -3.22 -12.67 0.89
CA VAL A 51 -2.57 -13.88 1.39
C VAL A 51 -3.20 -15.09 0.70
N ASP A 52 -2.43 -15.74 -0.17
CA ASP A 52 -2.82 -16.96 -0.87
C ASP A 52 -1.74 -18.04 -0.74
N GLY A 53 -2.12 -19.30 -0.98
CA GLY A 53 -1.20 -20.43 -0.88
C GLY A 53 -0.93 -20.91 0.55
N LYS A 54 -0.71 -22.23 0.70
CA LYS A 54 -0.57 -22.89 2.00
C LYS A 54 0.62 -22.37 2.82
N ASP A 55 1.70 -21.99 2.14
CA ASP A 55 2.93 -21.51 2.77
C ASP A 55 2.72 -20.13 3.39
N ASN A 56 2.16 -19.17 2.64
CA ASN A 56 1.85 -17.84 3.19
C ASN A 56 0.79 -17.91 4.29
N PHE A 57 -0.21 -18.80 4.20
CA PHE A 57 -1.14 -19.01 5.33
C PHE A 57 -0.43 -19.50 6.60
N SER A 58 0.58 -20.37 6.45
CA SER A 58 1.37 -20.87 7.57
C SER A 58 2.24 -19.76 8.16
N LEU A 59 2.91 -18.97 7.29
CA LEU A 59 3.71 -17.81 7.69
C LEU A 59 2.86 -16.77 8.42
N LEU A 60 1.68 -16.43 7.91
CA LEU A 60 0.74 -15.50 8.55
C LEU A 60 0.34 -15.98 9.95
N ARG A 61 0.08 -17.27 10.12
CA ARG A 61 -0.25 -17.85 11.43
C ARG A 61 0.92 -17.72 12.39
N SER A 62 2.14 -18.04 11.96
CA SER A 62 3.35 -17.89 12.75
C SER A 62 3.61 -16.43 13.13
N LEU A 63 3.42 -15.49 12.19
CA LEU A 63 3.55 -14.06 12.44
C LEU A 63 2.54 -13.56 13.49
N ARG A 64 1.27 -13.91 13.35
CA ARG A 64 0.22 -13.54 14.32
C ARG A 64 0.51 -14.09 15.72
N ALA A 65 1.00 -15.33 15.81
CA ALA A 65 1.39 -15.93 17.08
C ALA A 65 2.59 -15.20 17.72
N LYS A 66 3.58 -14.78 16.92
CA LYS A 66 4.74 -14.01 17.40
C LYS A 66 4.34 -12.60 17.87
N LEU A 67 3.48 -11.92 17.12
CA LEU A 67 3.05 -10.54 17.40
C LEU A 67 2.13 -10.45 18.62
N ALA A 68 1.31 -11.47 18.88
CA ALA A 68 0.46 -11.52 20.07
C ALA A 68 1.24 -11.51 21.41
N GLY A 69 2.55 -11.81 21.38
CA GLY A 69 3.41 -11.80 22.58
C GLY A 69 4.26 -10.53 22.78
N ASN A 70 4.32 -9.62 21.82
CA ASN A 70 5.19 -8.43 21.84
C ASN A 70 4.42 -7.22 21.29
N THR A 71 3.53 -6.63 22.08
CA THR A 71 2.75 -5.46 21.64
C THR A 71 3.45 -4.14 21.96
N PRO A 72 4.12 -3.51 21.00
CA PRO A 72 3.99 -2.09 20.76
C PRO A 72 3.00 -1.91 19.60
N ASP A 73 1.77 -1.51 19.95
CA ASP A 73 0.85 -0.70 19.16
C ASP A 73 1.06 -0.71 17.63
N LEU A 74 0.90 -1.87 16.98
CA LEU A 74 0.63 -1.94 15.55
C LEU A 74 -0.84 -1.62 15.33
N SER A 75 -1.22 -0.41 15.71
CA SER A 75 -2.45 0.31 15.37
C SER A 75 -3.68 -0.58 15.24
N GLU A 76 -4.38 -0.73 16.35
CA GLU A 76 -5.80 -1.00 16.35
C GLU A 76 -6.51 -0.13 15.29
N LYS A 77 -6.97 -0.74 14.19
CA LYS A 77 -8.35 -0.57 13.65
C LYS A 77 -8.57 -1.13 12.25
N ARG A 78 -7.56 -1.52 11.47
CA ARG A 78 -7.80 -2.15 10.15
C ARG A 78 -6.93 -3.38 9.92
N THR A 79 -7.58 -4.54 9.81
CA THR A 79 -6.96 -5.84 9.52
C THR A 79 -7.08 -6.24 8.05
N PHE A 80 -7.83 -5.47 7.27
CA PHE A 80 -8.11 -5.71 5.86
C PHE A 80 -8.41 -4.40 5.12
N PRO A 81 -8.25 -4.36 3.78
CA PRO A 81 -8.68 -3.24 2.95
C PRO A 81 -10.19 -2.99 3.08
N ALA A 82 -10.63 -1.73 2.97
CA ALA A 82 -12.05 -1.35 2.98
C ALA A 82 -12.96 -2.27 2.13
N ILE A 83 -12.54 -2.65 0.93
CA ILE A 83 -13.14 -3.70 0.11
C ILE A 83 -12.20 -4.91 0.12
N SER A 84 -12.53 -5.89 0.95
CA SER A 84 -11.74 -7.13 1.08
C SER A 84 -12.33 -8.33 0.33
N GLY A 85 -13.64 -8.31 0.03
CA GLY A 85 -14.32 -9.43 -0.62
C GLY A 85 -14.26 -10.76 0.15
N GLY A 86 -13.97 -10.72 1.46
CA GLY A 86 -13.78 -11.91 2.28
C GLY A 86 -12.40 -12.59 2.12
N PHE A 87 -11.51 -12.03 1.30
CA PHE A 87 -10.15 -12.54 1.17
C PHE A 87 -9.27 -12.09 2.34
N PRO A 88 -8.31 -12.92 2.76
CA PRO A 88 -7.37 -12.55 3.81
C PRO A 88 -6.27 -11.64 3.26
N PHE A 89 -5.99 -10.57 3.99
CA PHE A 89 -4.92 -9.63 3.68
C PHE A 89 -3.98 -9.45 4.87
N ILE A 90 -2.79 -8.94 4.59
CA ILE A 90 -1.84 -8.43 5.58
C ILE A 90 -1.39 -7.03 5.15
N PRO A 91 -1.25 -6.06 6.07
CA PRO A 91 -0.69 -4.76 5.73
C PRO A 91 0.80 -4.91 5.46
N LEU A 92 1.23 -4.44 4.29
CA LEU A 92 2.63 -4.48 3.85
C LEU A 92 3.36 -3.19 4.19
N SER A 93 2.69 -2.05 4.09
CA SER A 93 3.26 -0.74 4.42
C SER A 93 2.15 0.25 4.75
N TYR A 94 2.44 1.20 5.65
CA TYR A 94 1.67 2.42 5.87
C TYR A 94 2.58 3.61 5.58
N PHE A 95 2.15 4.52 4.72
CA PHE A 95 2.99 5.64 4.31
C PHE A 95 2.17 6.89 3.96
N GLU A 96 2.82 8.05 4.08
CA GLU A 96 2.27 9.34 3.71
C GLU A 96 3.12 9.95 2.58
N TYR A 97 2.49 10.18 1.43
CA TYR A 97 3.14 10.94 0.34
C TYR A 97 3.14 12.42 0.69
N SER A 98 4.32 13.05 0.67
CA SER A 98 4.52 14.45 1.07
C SER A 98 4.65 15.38 -0.12
N ILE A 99 3.71 16.30 -0.31
CA ILE A 99 3.81 17.36 -1.34
C ILE A 99 4.92 18.38 -1.06
N HIS A 100 5.48 18.37 0.15
CA HIS A 100 6.56 19.27 0.57
C HIS A 100 7.96 18.63 0.41
N ALA A 101 8.04 17.36 0.00
CA ALA A 101 9.30 16.70 -0.23
C ALA A 101 10.03 17.30 -1.45
N PRO A 102 11.38 17.32 -1.46
CA PRO A 102 12.14 17.83 -2.60
C PRO A 102 11.97 16.98 -3.87
N ASN A 103 11.56 15.72 -3.72
CA ASN A 103 11.33 14.78 -4.83
C ASN A 103 9.87 14.36 -4.89
N LEU A 104 9.28 14.47 -6.08
CA LEU A 104 7.91 14.01 -6.37
C LEU A 104 7.80 12.50 -6.60
N THR A 105 8.94 11.82 -6.72
CA THR A 105 9.04 10.36 -6.71
C THR A 105 9.47 9.93 -5.32
N GLN A 106 8.58 9.29 -4.57
CA GLN A 106 8.80 8.91 -3.18
C GLN A 106 8.74 7.40 -3.02
N THR A 107 9.67 6.86 -2.24
CA THR A 107 9.86 5.43 -2.04
C THR A 107 9.56 5.09 -0.58
N PHE A 108 8.78 4.04 -0.38
CA PHE A 108 8.32 3.62 0.95
C PHE A 108 8.60 2.12 1.15
N PRO A 109 9.37 1.73 2.17
CA PRO A 109 9.66 0.33 2.44
C PRO A 109 8.43 -0.39 2.99
N VAL A 110 8.40 -1.72 2.85
CA VAL A 110 7.48 -2.56 3.61
C VAL A 110 7.89 -2.64 5.08
N PHE A 111 6.98 -3.09 5.94
CA PHE A 111 7.31 -3.32 7.35
C PHE A 111 8.39 -4.42 7.51
N PRO A 112 9.28 -4.30 8.51
CA PRO A 112 10.32 -5.30 8.75
C PRO A 112 9.78 -6.72 8.93
N PHE A 113 8.65 -6.89 9.64
CA PHE A 113 8.06 -8.22 9.82
C PHE A 113 7.60 -8.86 8.50
N VAL A 114 7.34 -8.07 7.46
CA VAL A 114 6.98 -8.56 6.13
C VAL A 114 8.23 -8.96 5.37
N SER A 115 9.24 -8.07 5.31
CA SER A 115 10.52 -8.39 4.63
C SER A 115 11.18 -9.64 5.23
N ASP A 116 11.10 -9.80 6.54
CA ASP A 116 11.75 -10.88 7.28
C ASP A 116 10.94 -12.20 7.24
N SER A 117 9.65 -12.13 6.89
CA SER A 117 8.78 -13.31 6.84
C SER A 117 9.06 -14.22 5.64
N GLY A 118 9.65 -13.68 4.57
CA GLY A 118 9.80 -14.36 3.30
C GLY A 118 8.49 -14.56 2.51
N MET A 119 7.37 -13.96 2.96
CA MET A 119 6.09 -13.99 2.23
C MET A 119 6.21 -13.31 0.87
N ASP A 120 5.51 -13.89 -0.10
CA ASP A 120 5.40 -13.36 -1.46
C ASP A 120 3.94 -13.06 -1.80
N PHE A 121 3.73 -12.22 -2.80
CA PHE A 121 2.41 -11.71 -3.14
C PHE A 121 2.26 -11.62 -4.67
N GLY A 122 1.13 -12.12 -5.19
CA GLY A 122 0.71 -11.94 -6.58
C GLY A 122 -0.35 -10.85 -6.76
N ILE A 123 -1.06 -10.49 -5.69
CA ILE A 123 -2.09 -9.45 -5.70
C ILE A 123 -1.84 -8.48 -4.55
N VAL A 124 -1.89 -7.19 -4.86
CA VAL A 124 -1.83 -6.11 -3.86
C VAL A 124 -3.01 -5.18 -4.00
N VAL A 125 -3.35 -4.48 -2.92
CA VAL A 125 -4.32 -3.39 -2.93
C VAL A 125 -3.67 -2.15 -2.35
N LEU A 126 -3.62 -1.08 -3.13
CA LEU A 126 -3.31 0.25 -2.62
C LEU A 126 -4.61 0.88 -2.13
N GLU A 127 -4.69 1.19 -0.84
CA GLU A 127 -5.79 1.94 -0.25
C GLU A 127 -5.35 3.36 0.04
N ILE A 128 -6.04 4.32 -0.55
CA ILE A 128 -5.84 5.75 -0.33
C ILE A 128 -6.85 6.20 0.72
N LEU A 129 -6.35 6.78 1.81
CA LEU A 129 -7.18 7.21 2.94
C LEU A 129 -7.55 8.69 2.87
N GLY A 130 -6.79 9.49 2.11
CA GLY A 130 -7.00 10.92 1.98
C GLY A 130 -6.10 11.53 0.91
N ASN A 131 -6.29 12.83 0.67
CA ASN A 131 -5.48 13.67 -0.19
C ASN A 131 -5.07 14.96 0.53
N TRP A 132 -4.44 15.88 -0.19
CA TRP A 132 -3.95 17.16 0.35
C TRP A 132 -4.98 18.31 0.26
N GLY A 133 -6.28 17.98 0.33
CA GLY A 133 -7.37 18.97 0.42
C GLY A 133 -8.12 19.23 -0.89
N GLY A 134 -7.80 18.52 -1.98
CA GLY A 134 -8.55 18.56 -3.22
C GLY A 134 -9.90 17.84 -3.12
N MET A 135 -10.89 18.22 -3.94
CA MET A 135 -12.20 17.54 -3.98
C MET A 135 -12.15 16.14 -4.61
N SER A 136 -11.07 15.82 -5.29
CA SER A 136 -10.77 14.55 -5.94
C SER A 136 -9.33 14.14 -5.62
N THR A 137 -9.00 12.88 -5.89
CA THR A 137 -7.65 12.35 -5.75
C THR A 137 -7.13 11.87 -7.10
N CYS A 138 -5.88 12.16 -7.44
CA CYS A 138 -5.27 11.88 -8.75
C CYS A 138 -4.02 11.02 -8.55
N LEU A 139 -4.08 9.74 -8.94
CA LEU A 139 -2.94 8.82 -8.83
C LEU A 139 -2.22 8.71 -10.18
N TYR A 140 -1.01 9.29 -10.28
CA TYR A 140 -0.25 9.32 -11.54
C TYR A 140 0.49 8.02 -11.80
N ARG A 141 1.37 7.60 -10.88
CA ARG A 141 2.03 6.30 -10.98
C ARG A 141 2.26 5.69 -9.61
N PHE A 142 1.87 4.44 -9.50
CA PHE A 142 2.14 3.56 -8.38
C PHE A 142 2.96 2.37 -8.89
N ARG A 143 4.01 2.01 -8.16
CA ARG A 143 4.92 0.91 -8.51
C ARG A 143 5.20 0.06 -7.29
N VAL A 144 5.34 -1.23 -7.54
CA VAL A 144 5.68 -2.25 -6.54
C VAL A 144 6.98 -2.90 -6.97
N TYR A 145 7.91 -3.04 -6.03
CA TYR A 145 9.23 -3.64 -6.26
C TYR A 145 9.48 -4.78 -5.28
N GLY A 146 10.22 -5.79 -5.71
CA GLY A 146 10.53 -7.02 -4.98
C GLY A 146 11.44 -7.95 -5.77
#